data_AF-A0A0Q7I9X1-F1
#
_entry.id   AF-A0A0Q7I9X1-F1
#
_cell.length_a   1.000
_cell.length_b   1.000
_cell.length_c   1.000
_cell.angle_alpha   90.00
_cell.angle_beta   90.00
_cell.angle_gamma   90.00
#
_symmetry.space_group_name_H-M   'P 1'
#
loop_
_entity.id
_entity.type
_entity.pdbx_description
1 polymer ?
#
loop_
_entity_poly.entity_id
_entity_poly.type
_entity_poly.pdbx_seq_one_letter_code
_entity_poly.pdbx_strand_id
1 'polypeptide(L)'
;MAAHRYWRATNIEAYGVAGLDITEFQLLAGTARVDASAALTSNVAPATGSLANLKDDDTTTGATWGAQELKTLVLSWDFGSSGDVAVTDIRIGAAAEASRFLLIARIQFSDDGTTWTEWATATGIAWPGARAKTSSNPGPLDPAGTLVLIHFDGANGASSATDVKGRAVTFRAGAVLSTSSPKFGSAALSLGGTGRGDGLGPTQDGVQVAGGDSLAFGASDFTLEGWVYRSITPISFAVLWDFRPIGTNGLYPTLYVNASNRLALNVNGADVIAQSSGSVPLNTWAHVALSRASGVTRLFLDGVQVGSNYVDANSYLAAPTITIGASGYDLVNGGWGGKLDEFRFSRGGLYGANFTPPAEPFGGGILVNRVQGRAAPVAVLRVPTATSQSLPYGQTKVAQVVKGRNDYLTGVLGQGIGRVRGFTLDYVNPLNKPYPCRVRLMREADGLVVRELWSGADGSYDFQWIDELQSYTVLAYYLAHGKLAVVTDGLTLANGKVELMP
;
A
#
# COMPACT_ATOMS: atom_id res chain seq x y z
N MET A 1 -7.27 12.98 16.11
CA MET A 1 -6.11 12.11 16.44
C MET A 1 -5.75 12.23 17.91
N ALA A 2 -5.49 11.10 18.58
CA ALA A 2 -5.15 11.09 20.00
C ALA A 2 -3.74 11.67 20.25
N ALA A 3 -3.59 12.36 21.38
CA ALA A 3 -2.33 12.94 21.83
C ALA A 3 -1.64 11.94 22.76
N HIS A 4 -0.32 11.79 22.61
CA HIS A 4 0.47 10.81 23.36
C HIS A 4 1.75 11.44 23.89
N ARG A 5 2.17 10.99 25.07
CA ARG A 5 3.36 11.49 25.75
C ARG A 5 4.66 11.06 25.09
N TYR A 6 4.76 9.80 24.69
CA TYR A 6 5.99 9.23 24.15
C TYR A 6 5.82 8.88 22.69
N TRP A 7 6.84 9.22 21.89
CA TRP A 7 6.96 8.83 20.50
C TRP A 7 8.33 8.24 20.23
N ARG A 8 8.42 7.27 19.33
CA ARG A 8 9.72 6.73 18.91
C ARG A 8 9.75 6.31 17.45
N ALA A 9 10.93 6.36 16.87
CA ALA A 9 11.26 5.77 15.58
C ALA A 9 12.16 4.54 15.80
N THR A 10 11.76 3.39 15.27
CA THR A 10 12.48 2.11 15.30
C THR A 10 12.58 1.53 13.89
N ASN A 11 13.26 0.38 13.74
CA ASN A 11 13.38 -0.32 12.45
C ASN A 11 13.83 0.64 11.34
N ILE A 12 14.85 1.43 11.65
CA ILE A 12 15.35 2.50 10.79
C ILE A 12 16.26 1.88 9.73
N GLU A 13 15.95 2.16 8.46
CA GLU A 13 16.78 1.75 7.32
C GLU A 13 17.12 2.95 6.45
N ALA A 14 18.34 2.95 5.89
CA ALA A 14 18.79 3.95 4.93
C ALA A 14 18.73 3.39 3.50
N TYR A 15 18.80 4.27 2.49
CA TYR A 15 18.82 3.88 1.07
C TYR A 15 20.00 2.97 0.69
N GLY A 16 21.12 3.07 1.41
CA GLY A 16 22.36 2.37 1.12
C GLY A 16 22.97 1.74 2.37
N VAL A 17 24.13 1.11 2.16
CA VAL A 17 24.82 0.31 3.19
C VAL A 17 25.85 1.10 4.01
N ALA A 18 25.95 2.42 3.80
CA ALA A 18 26.96 3.26 4.44
C ALA A 18 26.53 3.80 5.82
N GLY A 19 25.26 3.58 6.20
CA GLY A 19 24.67 4.13 7.42
C GLY A 19 23.69 5.27 7.12
N LEU A 20 23.29 5.98 8.18
CA LEU A 20 22.32 7.08 8.10
C LEU A 20 23.04 8.41 8.29
N ASP A 21 22.58 9.42 7.57
CA ASP A 21 22.97 10.81 7.72
C ASP A 21 21.74 11.68 7.45
N ILE A 22 21.17 12.21 8.53
CA ILE A 22 19.97 13.04 8.51
C ILE A 22 20.24 14.34 9.25
N THR A 23 19.57 15.38 8.80
CA THR A 23 19.74 16.73 9.32
C THR A 23 18.58 17.12 10.23
N GLU A 24 17.39 16.56 9.98
CA GLU A 24 16.19 16.82 10.79
C GLU A 24 15.38 15.54 10.97
N PHE A 25 14.70 15.42 12.10
CA PHE A 25 13.62 14.46 12.31
C PHE A 25 12.52 15.12 13.14
N GLN A 26 11.62 15.81 12.45
CA GLN A 26 10.57 16.61 13.06
C GLN A 26 9.29 15.81 13.19
N LEU A 27 8.56 16.01 14.29
CA LEU A 27 7.19 15.54 14.46
C LEU A 27 6.26 16.74 14.30
N LEU A 28 5.18 16.57 13.53
CA LEU A 28 4.25 17.64 13.18
C LEU A 28 2.82 17.29 13.56
N ALA A 29 2.03 18.30 13.91
CA ALA A 29 0.58 18.29 13.98
C ALA A 29 0.02 19.18 12.85
N GLY A 30 -0.60 18.57 11.84
CA GLY A 30 -0.83 19.19 10.54
C GLY A 30 0.49 19.63 9.91
N THR A 31 0.63 20.95 9.71
CA THR A 31 1.85 21.59 9.20
C THR A 31 2.71 22.23 10.30
N ALA A 32 2.24 22.22 11.55
CA ALA A 32 2.94 22.83 12.67
C ALA A 32 3.91 21.83 13.30
N ARG A 33 5.15 22.25 13.53
CA ARG A 33 6.15 21.46 14.23
C ARG A 33 5.84 21.40 15.73
N VAL A 34 5.81 20.21 16.30
CA VAL A 34 5.41 19.99 17.71
C VAL A 34 6.51 19.37 18.56
N ASP A 35 7.54 18.76 17.97
CA ASP A 35 8.60 18.08 18.71
C ASP A 35 9.54 19.01 19.49
N ALA A 36 9.50 20.33 19.27
CA ALA A 36 10.49 21.28 19.79
C ALA A 36 10.71 21.16 21.32
N SER A 37 9.64 21.00 22.11
CA SER A 37 9.69 20.87 23.57
C SER A 37 10.09 19.47 24.07
N ALA A 38 10.06 18.45 23.22
CA ALA A 38 10.32 17.07 23.64
C ALA A 38 11.80 16.81 23.95
N ALA A 39 12.08 16.01 24.97
CA ALA A 39 13.41 15.46 25.18
C ALA A 39 13.67 14.35 24.15
N LEU A 40 14.58 14.60 23.20
CA LEU A 40 15.00 13.62 22.21
C LEU A 40 16.20 12.82 22.71
N THR A 41 16.05 11.51 22.73
CA THR A 41 17.07 10.55 23.15
C THR A 41 17.31 9.51 22.06
N SER A 42 18.48 8.89 22.10
CA SER A 42 18.82 7.77 21.24
C SER A 42 19.43 6.66 22.07
N ASN A 43 19.08 5.41 21.78
CA ASN A 43 19.73 4.26 22.41
C ASN A 43 21.15 4.00 21.87
N VAL A 44 21.48 4.55 20.70
CA VAL A 44 22.82 4.53 20.11
C VAL A 44 23.28 5.95 19.84
N ALA A 45 24.41 6.35 20.42
CA ALA A 45 24.95 7.70 20.22
C ALA A 45 25.28 7.94 18.73
N PRO A 46 25.07 9.15 18.19
CA PRO A 46 25.53 9.50 16.85
C PRO A 46 27.05 9.31 16.72
N ALA A 47 27.50 8.74 15.61
CA ALA A 47 28.91 8.62 15.27
C ALA A 47 29.55 9.99 15.01
N THR A 48 28.80 10.90 14.40
CA THR A 48 29.14 12.33 14.29
C THR A 48 27.91 13.19 14.47
N GLY A 49 28.11 14.46 14.84
CA GLY A 49 27.01 15.39 15.07
C GLY A 49 26.34 15.21 16.44
N SER A 50 25.11 15.69 16.59
CA SER A 50 24.37 15.60 17.85
C SER A 50 22.87 15.43 17.63
N LEU A 51 22.15 14.88 18.61
CA LEU A 51 20.68 14.77 18.54
C LEU A 51 20.00 16.15 18.54
N ALA A 52 20.64 17.18 19.09
CA ALA A 52 20.10 18.54 19.06
C ALA A 52 19.99 19.08 17.63
N ASN A 53 20.90 18.65 16.75
CA ASN A 53 20.89 19.02 15.34
C ASN A 53 19.64 18.50 14.63
N LEU A 54 19.06 17.37 15.06
CA LEU A 54 17.84 16.85 14.44
C LEU A 54 16.58 17.67 14.76
N LYS A 55 16.74 18.71 15.57
CA LYS A 55 15.66 19.52 16.10
C LYS A 55 15.93 21.03 15.99
N ASP A 56 17.01 21.48 15.39
CA ASP A 56 17.36 22.90 15.35
C ASP A 56 16.73 23.66 14.15
N ASP A 57 16.07 22.94 13.24
CA ASP A 57 15.53 23.46 11.97
C ASP A 57 16.62 23.92 10.99
N ASP A 58 17.88 23.50 11.18
CA ASP A 58 19.04 23.82 10.35
C ASP A 58 19.51 22.59 9.55
N THR A 59 19.25 22.59 8.24
CA THR A 59 19.66 21.48 7.38
C THR A 59 21.18 21.38 7.16
N THR A 60 21.98 22.34 7.62
CA THR A 60 23.43 22.33 7.51
C THR A 60 24.11 21.50 8.59
N THR A 61 23.47 21.35 9.75
CA THR A 61 23.89 20.47 10.85
C THR A 61 23.19 19.10 10.68
N GLY A 62 23.58 18.10 11.47
CA GLY A 62 22.94 16.79 11.43
C GLY A 62 23.56 15.77 12.37
N ALA A 63 23.09 14.53 12.29
CA ALA A 63 23.60 13.40 13.05
C ALA A 63 23.77 12.18 12.15
N THR A 64 24.86 11.45 12.37
CA THR A 64 25.19 10.25 11.57
C THR A 64 25.25 9.00 12.42
N TRP A 65 24.89 7.88 11.81
CA TRP A 65 25.04 6.54 12.38
C TRP A 65 25.63 5.58 11.35
N GLY A 66 26.43 4.63 11.82
CA GLY A 66 26.98 3.55 11.01
C GLY A 66 25.92 2.50 10.65
N ALA A 67 26.18 1.74 9.59
CA ALA A 67 25.22 0.75 9.08
C ALA A 67 24.89 -0.39 10.07
N GLN A 68 25.82 -0.75 10.97
CA GLN A 68 25.56 -1.78 11.98
C GLN A 68 24.68 -1.25 13.11
N GLU A 69 24.84 0.03 13.47
CA GLU A 69 24.09 0.71 14.54
C GLU A 69 22.62 0.90 14.17
N LEU A 70 22.34 1.13 12.86
CA LEU A 70 20.97 1.33 12.40
C LEU A 70 20.02 0.18 12.69
N LYS A 71 20.53 -1.06 12.69
CA LYS A 71 19.72 -2.27 12.94
C LYS A 71 19.04 -2.26 14.31
N THR A 72 19.61 -1.52 15.26
CA THR A 72 19.09 -1.40 16.63
C THR A 72 18.76 0.04 17.01
N LEU A 73 18.93 1.02 16.11
CA LEU A 73 18.71 2.43 16.40
C LEU A 73 17.25 2.70 16.75
N VAL A 74 17.07 3.40 17.85
CA VAL A 74 15.80 3.91 18.36
C VAL A 74 15.99 5.37 18.74
N LEU A 75 15.25 6.26 18.07
CA LEU A 75 15.12 7.67 18.45
C LEU A 75 13.81 7.84 19.21
N SER A 76 13.85 8.47 20.40
CA SER A 76 12.67 8.60 21.27
C SER A 76 12.45 10.04 21.72
N TRP A 77 11.22 10.52 21.62
CA TRP A 77 10.74 11.81 22.10
C TRP A 77 9.86 11.61 23.33
N ASP A 78 10.26 12.19 24.48
CA ASP A 78 9.43 12.31 25.68
C ASP A 78 8.98 13.76 25.82
N PHE A 79 7.67 14.00 25.78
CA PHE A 79 7.09 15.32 25.91
C PHE A 79 6.82 15.72 27.38
N GLY A 80 7.12 14.84 28.34
CA GLY A 80 6.90 15.06 29.77
C GLY A 80 5.45 14.82 30.20
N SER A 81 5.21 14.83 31.52
CA SER A 81 3.93 14.43 32.14
C SER A 81 2.73 15.33 31.83
N SER A 82 2.93 16.44 31.12
CA SER A 82 1.88 17.39 30.70
C SER A 82 1.95 17.74 29.21
N GLY A 83 2.72 16.97 28.43
CA GLY A 83 3.08 17.31 27.05
C GLY A 83 2.47 16.39 26.01
N ASP A 84 1.34 15.73 26.27
CA ASP A 84 0.71 14.86 25.29
C ASP A 84 0.50 15.61 23.97
N VAL A 85 1.09 15.09 22.89
CA VAL A 85 1.08 15.73 21.58
C VAL A 85 0.48 14.79 20.56
N ALA A 86 -0.45 15.32 19.77
CA ALA A 86 -0.97 14.64 18.60
C ALA A 86 0.01 14.81 17.44
N VAL A 87 0.74 13.74 17.10
CA VAL A 87 1.59 13.72 15.90
C VAL A 87 0.77 13.20 14.74
N THR A 88 0.74 13.96 13.66
CA THR A 88 0.04 13.64 12.41
C THR A 88 0.99 13.46 11.22
N ASP A 89 2.26 13.83 11.35
CA ASP A 89 3.23 13.81 10.26
C ASP A 89 4.67 13.82 10.77
N ILE A 90 5.60 13.40 9.91
CA ILE A 90 7.04 13.47 10.12
C ILE A 90 7.71 14.22 8.98
N ARG A 91 8.70 15.05 9.30
CA ARG A 91 9.54 15.73 8.30
C ARG A 91 11.00 15.43 8.54
N ILE A 92 11.66 14.94 7.50
CA ILE A 92 13.03 14.44 7.58
C ILE A 92 13.93 15.35 6.75
N GLY A 93 15.03 15.78 7.36
CA GLY A 93 16.07 16.56 6.71
C GLY A 93 17.14 15.63 6.15
N ALA A 94 17.55 15.88 4.92
CA ALA A 94 18.58 15.10 4.27
C ALA A 94 19.94 15.80 4.30
N ALA A 95 20.99 15.02 4.52
CA ALA A 95 22.36 15.47 4.29
C ALA A 95 22.70 15.48 2.79
N ALA A 96 23.99 15.57 2.46
CA ALA A 96 24.44 15.69 1.07
C ALA A 96 24.29 14.39 0.26
N GLU A 97 24.36 13.23 0.90
CA GLU A 97 24.39 11.92 0.23
C GLU A 97 23.04 11.20 0.29
N ALA A 98 22.41 10.97 -0.86
CA ALA A 98 21.13 10.24 -0.94
C ALA A 98 21.23 8.79 -0.43
N SER A 99 22.37 8.13 -0.60
CA SER A 99 22.61 6.75 -0.13
C SER A 99 22.61 6.62 1.39
N ARG A 100 22.78 7.71 2.12
CA ARG A 100 22.73 7.75 3.59
C ARG A 100 21.41 8.30 4.11
N PHE A 101 20.44 8.56 3.24
CA PHE A 101 19.15 9.10 3.65
C PHE A 101 18.21 8.01 4.17
N LEU A 102 17.27 8.42 5.04
CA LEU A 102 16.25 7.55 5.60
C LEU A 102 15.33 6.99 4.50
N LEU A 103 15.20 5.67 4.44
CA LEU A 103 14.30 4.96 3.53
C LEU A 103 13.06 4.44 4.26
N ILE A 104 13.26 3.86 5.45
CA ILE A 104 12.22 3.26 6.27
C ILE A 104 12.38 3.70 7.73
N ALA A 105 11.26 3.99 8.39
CA ALA A 105 11.19 4.07 9.84
C ALA A 105 9.81 3.62 10.31
N ARG A 106 9.78 2.77 11.34
CA ARG A 106 8.56 2.48 12.10
C ARG A 106 8.40 3.51 13.21
N ILE A 107 7.25 4.15 13.25
CA ILE A 107 6.89 5.15 14.25
C ILE A 107 5.86 4.55 15.20
N GLN A 108 6.09 4.73 16.49
CA GLN A 108 5.25 4.19 17.55
C GLN A 108 4.98 5.26 18.60
N PHE A 109 3.87 5.14 19.32
CA PHE A 109 3.56 5.96 20.48
C PHE A 109 3.33 5.11 21.73
N SER A 110 3.39 5.76 22.89
CA SER A 110 3.07 5.19 24.19
C SER A 110 2.63 6.29 25.16
N ASP A 111 1.75 5.94 26.10
CA ASP A 111 1.37 6.84 27.21
C ASP A 111 2.17 6.54 28.50
N ASP A 112 2.69 5.32 28.63
CA ASP A 112 3.40 4.83 29.81
C ASP A 112 4.92 4.64 29.58
N GLY A 113 5.39 4.74 28.34
CA GLY A 113 6.78 4.54 27.94
C GLY A 113 7.22 3.07 27.84
N THR A 114 6.31 2.13 28.13
CA THR A 114 6.57 0.68 28.20
C THR A 114 5.77 -0.11 27.18
N THR A 115 4.50 0.21 26.99
CA THR A 115 3.59 -0.40 26.04
C THR A 115 3.54 0.47 24.80
N TRP A 116 4.07 -0.04 23.69
CA TRP A 116 4.21 0.73 22.45
C TRP A 116 3.24 0.23 21.39
N THR A 117 2.47 1.15 20.83
CA THR A 117 1.55 0.90 19.72
C THR A 117 2.15 1.44 18.45
N GLU A 118 2.10 0.65 17.37
CA GLU A 118 2.51 1.14 16.06
C GLU A 118 1.53 2.21 15.57
N TRP A 119 2.08 3.37 15.23
CA TRP A 119 1.34 4.46 14.59
C TRP A 119 1.38 4.32 13.08
N ALA A 120 2.59 4.15 12.53
CA ALA A 120 2.80 3.79 11.13
C ALA A 120 4.20 3.23 10.89
N THR A 121 4.35 2.56 9.75
CA THR A 121 5.65 2.33 9.14
C THR A 121 5.77 3.24 7.90
N ALA A 122 6.65 4.23 7.96
CA ALA A 122 7.00 5.07 6.83
C ALA A 122 7.99 4.32 5.95
N THR A 123 7.63 4.07 4.69
CA THR A 123 8.47 3.32 3.73
C THR A 123 8.66 4.10 2.45
N GLY A 124 9.84 4.00 1.82
CA GLY A 124 10.09 4.62 0.53
C GLY A 124 10.15 6.15 0.59
N ILE A 125 10.62 6.69 1.72
CA ILE A 125 10.71 8.14 1.95
C ILE A 125 11.68 8.74 0.92
N ALA A 126 11.16 9.47 -0.07
CA ALA A 126 11.99 10.02 -1.13
C ALA A 126 13.03 11.02 -0.61
N TRP A 127 14.27 10.90 -1.10
CA TRP A 127 15.32 11.88 -0.80
C TRP A 127 14.95 13.25 -1.38
N PRO A 128 14.84 14.30 -0.54
CA PRO A 128 14.36 15.62 -0.94
C PRO A 128 15.38 16.47 -1.70
N GLY A 129 16.60 15.96 -1.89
CA GLY A 129 17.74 16.75 -2.35
C GLY A 129 18.75 17.01 -1.22
N ALA A 130 19.95 17.43 -1.61
CA ALA A 130 21.01 17.68 -0.64
C ALA A 130 20.63 18.85 0.26
N ARG A 131 20.74 18.66 1.58
CA ARG A 131 20.47 19.71 2.58
C ARG A 131 19.04 20.27 2.50
N ALA A 132 18.08 19.44 2.10
CA ALA A 132 16.67 19.78 1.99
C ALA A 132 15.82 18.93 2.95
N LYS A 133 14.61 19.44 3.28
CA LYS A 133 13.61 18.70 4.06
C LYS A 133 12.58 18.04 3.15
N THR A 134 12.06 16.88 3.56
CA THR A 134 10.92 16.26 2.90
C THR A 134 9.70 17.18 2.94
N SER A 135 8.92 17.18 1.85
CA SER A 135 7.67 17.90 1.76
C SER A 135 6.51 16.91 1.87
N SER A 136 5.79 16.97 2.97
CA SER A 136 4.57 16.21 3.18
C SER A 136 3.50 16.69 2.19
N ASN A 137 2.94 15.79 1.38
CA ASN A 137 1.77 16.10 0.55
C ASN A 137 0.51 15.56 1.25
N PRO A 138 -0.37 16.43 1.80
CA PRO A 138 -1.63 16.01 2.41
C PRO A 138 -2.50 15.30 1.39
N GLY A 139 -2.43 13.98 1.45
CA GLY A 139 -3.35 13.08 0.81
C GLY A 139 -3.97 12.20 1.88
N PRO A 140 -5.26 11.82 1.72
CA PRO A 140 -5.91 10.91 2.65
C PRO A 140 -5.11 9.61 2.78
N LEU A 141 -4.96 9.07 4.01
CA LEU A 141 -4.60 7.66 4.21
C LEU A 141 -5.51 6.82 3.31
N ASP A 142 -4.92 6.11 2.36
CA ASP A 142 -5.65 5.17 1.54
C ASP A 142 -5.39 3.77 2.11
N PRO A 143 -6.29 3.20 2.94
CA PRO A 143 -5.97 1.96 3.63
C PRO A 143 -5.99 0.72 2.73
N ALA A 144 -6.46 0.80 1.47
CA ALA A 144 -6.58 -0.41 0.63
C ALA A 144 -6.88 -0.17 -0.87
N GLY A 145 -6.47 0.95 -1.46
CA GLY A 145 -6.79 1.23 -2.87
C GLY A 145 -8.21 1.79 -3.03
N THR A 146 -8.52 2.80 -2.23
CA THR A 146 -9.64 3.73 -2.36
C THR A 146 -9.72 4.20 -3.80
N LEU A 147 -10.88 4.09 -4.42
CA LEU A 147 -11.17 4.43 -5.80
C LEU A 147 -11.90 5.77 -5.91
N VAL A 148 -12.80 6.00 -4.96
CA VAL A 148 -13.61 7.20 -4.77
C VAL A 148 -13.63 7.46 -3.27
N LEU A 149 -13.36 8.70 -2.86
CA LEU A 149 -13.61 9.18 -1.51
C LEU A 149 -14.14 10.61 -1.60
N ILE A 150 -15.35 10.83 -1.08
CA ILE A 150 -16.06 12.10 -1.14
C ILE A 150 -16.35 12.53 0.30
N HIS A 151 -15.71 13.61 0.72
CA HIS A 151 -15.93 14.21 2.04
C HIS A 151 -17.25 14.98 2.13
N PHE A 152 -17.79 15.46 1.00
CA PHE A 152 -18.92 16.40 0.99
C PHE A 152 -18.69 17.70 1.79
N ASP A 153 -17.42 18.07 1.94
CA ASP A 153 -17.00 19.37 2.44
C ASP A 153 -17.24 20.51 1.43
N GLY A 154 -17.54 21.69 1.94
CA GLY A 154 -17.72 22.88 1.11
C GLY A 154 -18.64 23.93 1.71
N ALA A 155 -19.00 24.92 0.88
CA ALA A 155 -19.93 25.97 1.26
C ALA A 155 -21.37 25.45 1.32
N ASN A 156 -22.16 25.99 2.26
CA ASN A 156 -23.59 25.70 2.34
C ASN A 156 -24.31 26.07 1.03
N GLY A 157 -25.11 25.14 0.50
CA GLY A 157 -25.82 25.30 -0.76
C GLY A 157 -25.01 24.94 -2.02
N ALA A 158 -23.76 24.51 -1.89
CA ALA A 158 -22.98 24.07 -3.05
C ALA A 158 -23.63 22.87 -3.75
N SER A 159 -23.65 22.88 -5.08
CA SER A 159 -24.27 21.86 -5.93
C SER A 159 -23.24 21.10 -6.79
N SER A 160 -21.99 21.09 -6.34
CA SER A 160 -20.91 20.30 -6.93
C SER A 160 -19.88 19.97 -5.87
N ALA A 161 -19.16 18.87 -6.08
CA ALA A 161 -18.01 18.49 -5.27
C ALA A 161 -17.03 17.70 -6.14
N THR A 162 -15.87 17.39 -5.59
CA THR A 162 -14.90 16.47 -6.18
C THR A 162 -14.56 15.40 -5.18
N ASP A 163 -14.30 14.19 -5.66
CA ASP A 163 -13.63 13.20 -4.83
C ASP A 163 -12.17 13.63 -4.58
N VAL A 164 -11.50 13.00 -3.60
CA VAL A 164 -10.10 13.29 -3.26
C VAL A 164 -9.10 12.99 -4.37
N LYS A 165 -9.53 12.33 -5.45
CA LYS A 165 -8.73 12.05 -6.65
C LYS A 165 -9.03 13.02 -7.81
N GLY A 166 -9.84 14.05 -7.56
CA GLY A 166 -10.23 15.06 -8.55
C GLY A 166 -11.35 14.61 -9.49
N ARG A 167 -12.02 13.48 -9.24
CA ARG A 167 -13.20 13.08 -10.02
C ARG A 167 -14.37 13.99 -9.67
N ALA A 168 -15.07 14.47 -10.68
CA ALA A 168 -16.29 15.26 -10.50
C ALA A 168 -17.40 14.44 -9.85
N VAL A 169 -18.07 15.06 -8.87
CA VAL A 169 -19.30 14.56 -8.23
C VAL A 169 -20.44 15.50 -8.66
N THR A 170 -21.33 14.99 -9.49
CA THR A 170 -22.43 15.76 -10.08
C THR A 170 -23.68 15.64 -9.23
N PHE A 171 -24.18 16.75 -8.70
CA PHE A 171 -25.40 16.78 -7.90
C PHE A 171 -26.64 16.81 -8.81
N ARG A 172 -27.75 16.28 -8.31
CA ARG A 172 -28.99 16.15 -9.06
C ARG A 172 -30.18 16.68 -8.27
N ALA A 173 -31.15 17.21 -9.00
CA ALA A 173 -32.38 17.77 -8.45
C ALA A 173 -32.07 18.78 -7.33
N GLY A 174 -32.62 18.60 -6.13
CA GLY A 174 -32.42 19.48 -4.97
C GLY A 174 -31.21 19.14 -4.10
N ALA A 175 -30.36 18.20 -4.50
CA ALA A 175 -29.17 17.83 -3.73
C ALA A 175 -28.21 19.03 -3.60
N VAL A 176 -27.79 19.31 -2.37
CA VAL A 176 -26.83 20.39 -2.04
C VAL A 176 -25.97 19.99 -0.83
N LEU A 177 -24.82 20.63 -0.67
CA LEU A 177 -24.06 20.58 0.58
C LEU A 177 -24.75 21.41 1.67
N SER A 178 -24.76 20.91 2.90
CA SER A 178 -25.30 21.61 4.07
C SER A 178 -24.27 21.64 5.19
N THR A 179 -24.03 22.83 5.75
CA THR A 179 -23.17 23.03 6.93
C THR A 179 -23.90 22.76 8.24
N SER A 180 -25.20 22.42 8.18
CA SER A 180 -25.96 22.03 9.37
C SER A 180 -25.61 20.59 9.73
N SER A 181 -25.09 20.37 10.93
CA SER A 181 -24.86 19.02 11.50
C SER A 181 -24.13 18.03 10.57
N PRO A 182 -22.99 18.40 9.95
CA PRO A 182 -22.16 17.42 9.24
C PRO A 182 -21.65 16.35 10.22
N LYS A 183 -21.30 15.16 9.72
CA LYS A 183 -20.69 14.14 10.58
C LYS A 183 -19.25 14.51 10.86
N PHE A 184 -18.54 14.95 9.83
CA PHE A 184 -17.18 15.42 9.88
C PHE A 184 -16.99 16.66 9.01
N GLY A 185 -15.89 17.38 9.21
CA GLY A 185 -15.56 18.53 8.38
C GLY A 185 -16.55 19.70 8.47
N SER A 186 -16.71 20.37 7.35
CA SER A 186 -17.42 21.64 7.15
C SER A 186 -18.87 21.48 6.69
N ALA A 187 -19.19 20.42 5.94
CA ALA A 187 -20.52 20.19 5.38
C ALA A 187 -20.77 18.71 5.11
N ALA A 188 -22.02 18.36 4.83
CA ALA A 188 -22.44 17.04 4.38
C ALA A 188 -23.42 17.17 3.21
N LEU A 189 -23.55 16.12 2.40
CA LEU A 189 -24.56 16.06 1.33
C LEU A 189 -25.96 15.99 1.95
N SER A 190 -26.84 16.91 1.59
CA SER A 190 -28.24 16.94 2.02
C SER A 190 -29.17 16.51 0.89
N LEU A 191 -30.11 15.61 1.20
CA LEU A 191 -31.04 14.99 0.26
C LEU A 191 -32.48 15.03 0.79
N GLY A 192 -33.43 15.53 0.00
CA GLY A 192 -34.85 15.67 0.34
C GLY A 192 -35.75 14.50 -0.04
N GLY A 193 -35.19 13.36 -0.47
CA GLY A 193 -35.95 12.18 -0.89
C GLY A 193 -36.88 11.59 0.18
N THR A 194 -37.94 10.90 -0.22
CA THR A 194 -38.94 10.28 0.68
C THR A 194 -38.97 8.75 0.63
N GLY A 195 -38.09 8.15 -0.17
CA GLY A 195 -38.06 6.70 -0.38
C GLY A 195 -39.32 6.15 -1.05
N ARG A 196 -39.91 6.90 -1.99
CA ARG A 196 -41.02 6.43 -2.83
C ARG A 196 -40.53 5.51 -3.94
N GLY A 197 -41.35 4.51 -4.27
CA GLY A 197 -41.14 3.56 -5.37
C GLY A 197 -42.30 3.49 -6.36
N ASP A 198 -43.20 4.47 -6.33
CA ASP A 198 -44.43 4.51 -7.14
C ASP A 198 -44.21 5.03 -8.57
N GLY A 199 -43.02 5.54 -8.88
CA GLY A 199 -42.71 6.18 -10.17
C GLY A 199 -43.46 7.49 -10.39
N LEU A 200 -44.16 8.00 -9.38
CA LEU A 200 -44.99 9.19 -9.45
C LEU A 200 -44.29 10.31 -8.67
N GLY A 201 -43.38 11.00 -9.33
CA GLY A 201 -42.67 12.11 -8.72
C GLY A 201 -41.63 12.75 -9.63
N PRO A 202 -41.08 13.92 -9.23
CA PRO A 202 -39.92 14.47 -9.89
C PRO A 202 -38.71 13.53 -9.70
N THR A 203 -37.68 13.76 -10.51
CA THR A 203 -36.37 13.15 -10.28
C THR A 203 -35.91 13.36 -8.83
N GLN A 204 -35.42 12.29 -8.20
CA GLN A 204 -34.97 12.31 -6.81
C GLN A 204 -33.58 12.95 -6.67
N ASP A 205 -33.39 13.58 -5.51
CA ASP A 205 -32.09 14.12 -5.08
C ASP A 205 -31.05 13.02 -4.97
N GLY A 206 -29.84 13.30 -5.41
CA GLY A 206 -28.70 12.41 -5.28
C GLY A 206 -27.46 13.00 -5.92
N VAL A 207 -26.38 12.25 -5.90
CA VAL A 207 -25.16 12.58 -6.63
C VAL A 207 -24.74 11.44 -7.55
N GLN A 208 -24.05 11.79 -8.62
CA GLN A 208 -23.52 10.85 -9.59
C GLN A 208 -22.01 11.00 -9.72
N VAL A 209 -21.36 9.86 -9.81
CA VAL A 209 -19.91 9.75 -9.99
C VAL A 209 -19.68 8.95 -11.26
N ALA A 210 -18.79 9.45 -12.13
CA ALA A 210 -18.43 8.75 -13.36
C ALA A 210 -17.77 7.41 -13.03
N GLY A 211 -18.32 6.34 -13.60
CA GLY A 211 -17.87 4.97 -13.40
C GLY A 211 -16.77 4.56 -14.39
N GLY A 212 -16.93 3.39 -15.00
CA GLY A 212 -15.98 2.77 -15.94
C GLY A 212 -15.16 1.64 -15.29
N ASP A 213 -14.18 1.12 -16.02
CA ASP A 213 -13.37 -0.05 -15.61
C ASP A 213 -12.68 0.13 -14.25
N SER A 214 -12.37 1.38 -13.89
CA SER A 214 -11.79 1.70 -12.60
C SER A 214 -12.72 1.39 -11.42
N LEU A 215 -14.03 1.22 -11.64
CA LEU A 215 -15.03 0.88 -10.63
C LEU A 215 -15.75 -0.45 -10.92
N ALA A 216 -15.22 -1.23 -11.88
CA ALA A 216 -15.59 -2.61 -12.06
C ALA A 216 -14.87 -3.47 -11.00
N PHE A 217 -15.61 -3.97 -10.02
CA PHE A 217 -15.01 -4.82 -8.97
C PHE A 217 -14.71 -6.24 -9.46
N GLY A 218 -15.42 -6.71 -10.50
CA GLY A 218 -15.27 -8.08 -10.99
C GLY A 218 -15.45 -9.10 -9.86
N ALA A 219 -14.59 -10.11 -9.83
CA ALA A 219 -14.56 -11.11 -8.76
C ALA A 219 -13.68 -10.69 -7.55
N SER A 220 -13.13 -9.47 -7.55
CA SER A 220 -12.22 -9.02 -6.51
C SER A 220 -12.98 -8.67 -5.23
N ASP A 221 -12.24 -8.67 -4.12
CA ASP A 221 -12.69 -8.11 -2.85
C ASP A 221 -12.85 -6.58 -2.95
N PHE A 222 -13.77 -6.02 -2.19
CA PHE A 222 -14.06 -4.59 -2.18
C PHE A 222 -14.72 -4.15 -0.88
N THR A 223 -14.70 -2.84 -0.63
CA THR A 223 -15.48 -2.23 0.47
C THR A 223 -16.13 -0.95 -0.02
N LEU A 224 -17.43 -0.81 0.23
CA LEU A 224 -18.22 0.40 0.01
C LEU A 224 -18.75 0.84 1.37
N GLU A 225 -18.51 2.10 1.74
CA GLU A 225 -18.89 2.57 3.06
C GLU A 225 -19.13 4.08 3.11
N GLY A 226 -19.81 4.51 4.16
CA GLY A 226 -19.99 5.93 4.46
C GLY A 226 -20.81 6.17 5.69
N TRP A 227 -20.89 7.45 6.09
CA TRP A 227 -21.74 7.90 7.17
C TRP A 227 -23.08 8.34 6.62
N VAL A 228 -24.14 7.89 7.27
CA VAL A 228 -25.51 8.13 6.83
C VAL A 228 -26.34 8.69 7.98
N TYR A 229 -27.20 9.64 7.64
CA TYR A 229 -28.21 10.20 8.54
C TYR A 229 -29.54 10.08 7.83
N ARG A 230 -30.53 9.45 8.45
CA ARG A 230 -31.89 9.35 7.91
C ARG A 230 -32.85 10.17 8.75
N SER A 231 -33.64 11.02 8.10
CA SER A 231 -34.60 11.89 8.81
C SER A 231 -36.00 11.27 8.93
N ILE A 232 -36.33 10.36 8.02
CA ILE A 232 -37.68 9.76 7.89
C ILE A 232 -37.57 8.29 7.51
N THR A 233 -38.57 7.47 7.86
CA THR A 233 -38.74 6.09 7.37
C THR A 233 -39.19 6.11 5.89
N PRO A 234 -38.67 5.23 5.01
CA PRO A 234 -39.04 5.22 3.60
C PRO A 234 -40.49 4.79 3.42
N ILE A 235 -41.18 5.38 2.44
CA ILE A 235 -42.54 4.94 2.07
C ILE A 235 -42.51 3.53 1.46
N SER A 236 -41.50 3.22 0.64
CA SER A 236 -41.32 1.89 0.03
C SER A 236 -39.89 1.42 0.17
N PHE A 237 -38.93 2.19 -0.35
CA PHE A 237 -37.52 1.91 -0.23
C PHE A 237 -36.71 3.18 -0.50
N ALA A 238 -35.53 3.29 0.10
CA ALA A 238 -34.60 4.39 -0.16
C ALA A 238 -33.23 3.81 -0.51
N VAL A 239 -32.57 4.34 -1.53
CA VAL A 239 -31.34 3.78 -2.08
C VAL A 239 -30.15 4.57 -1.55
N LEU A 240 -29.17 3.87 -0.99
CA LEU A 240 -27.94 4.49 -0.54
C LEU A 240 -26.96 4.66 -1.71
N TRP A 241 -26.71 3.56 -2.43
CA TRP A 241 -25.98 3.58 -3.69
C TRP A 241 -26.52 2.54 -4.66
N ASP A 242 -26.43 2.87 -5.94
CA ASP A 242 -26.84 2.02 -7.04
C ASP A 242 -25.81 2.08 -8.17
N PHE A 243 -25.27 0.91 -8.50
CA PHE A 243 -24.32 0.74 -9.60
C PHE A 243 -25.04 0.38 -10.91
N ARG A 244 -26.36 0.16 -10.89
CA ARG A 244 -27.10 -0.18 -12.11
C ARG A 244 -27.18 1.04 -13.04
N PRO A 245 -26.92 0.86 -14.35
CA PRO A 245 -27.27 1.84 -15.36
C PRO A 245 -28.79 2.02 -15.45
N ILE A 246 -29.21 3.17 -15.97
CA ILE A 246 -30.63 3.47 -16.21
C ILE A 246 -31.26 2.35 -17.06
N GLY A 247 -32.39 1.82 -16.59
CA GLY A 247 -33.17 0.79 -17.27
C GLY A 247 -32.48 -0.58 -17.39
N THR A 248 -31.29 -0.78 -16.80
CA THR A 248 -30.50 -1.99 -16.95
C THR A 248 -30.27 -2.68 -15.60
N ASN A 249 -30.77 -3.91 -15.46
CA ASN A 249 -30.47 -4.75 -14.31
C ASN A 249 -29.28 -5.68 -14.60
N GLY A 250 -28.64 -6.22 -13.57
CA GLY A 250 -27.51 -7.13 -13.73
C GLY A 250 -26.72 -7.34 -12.45
N LEU A 251 -25.49 -7.85 -12.57
CA LEU A 251 -24.54 -8.02 -11.47
C LEU A 251 -23.94 -6.67 -11.07
N TYR A 252 -24.77 -5.80 -10.53
CA TYR A 252 -24.42 -4.51 -9.96
C TYR A 252 -24.83 -4.51 -8.49
N PRO A 253 -23.93 -4.15 -7.56
CA PRO A 253 -24.30 -4.07 -6.15
C PRO A 253 -25.16 -2.82 -5.90
N THR A 254 -26.35 -3.03 -5.37
CA THR A 254 -27.27 -1.95 -5.01
C THR A 254 -27.61 -2.08 -3.53
N LEU A 255 -27.19 -1.11 -2.72
CA LEU A 255 -27.52 -1.09 -1.29
C LEU A 255 -28.65 -0.10 -1.05
N TYR A 256 -29.70 -0.58 -0.40
CA TYR A 256 -30.88 0.20 -0.11
C TYR A 256 -31.41 -0.13 1.29
N VAL A 257 -32.41 0.63 1.72
CA VAL A 257 -33.20 0.37 2.93
C VAL A 257 -34.67 0.18 2.53
N ASN A 258 -35.30 -0.88 3.05
CA ASN A 258 -36.70 -1.18 2.77
C ASN A 258 -37.67 -0.28 3.57
N ALA A 259 -38.98 -0.51 3.43
CA ALA A 259 -40.02 0.24 4.13
C ALA A 259 -39.93 0.13 5.67
N SER A 260 -39.28 -0.92 6.19
CA SER A 260 -38.98 -1.07 7.62
C SER A 260 -37.65 -0.43 8.03
N ASN A 261 -37.03 0.37 7.15
CA ASN A 261 -35.76 1.03 7.40
C ASN A 261 -34.59 0.07 7.70
N ARG A 262 -34.60 -1.11 7.06
CA ARG A 262 -33.57 -2.13 7.19
C ARG A 262 -32.73 -2.20 5.94
N LEU A 263 -31.42 -2.31 6.11
CA LEU A 263 -30.49 -2.41 4.99
C LEU A 263 -30.67 -3.74 4.24
N ALA A 264 -30.56 -3.69 2.91
CA ALA A 264 -30.57 -4.85 2.05
C ALA A 264 -29.63 -4.63 0.85
N LEU A 265 -28.82 -5.65 0.54
CA LEU A 265 -28.02 -5.72 -0.66
C LEU A 265 -28.83 -6.45 -1.74
N ASN A 266 -29.20 -5.74 -2.79
CA ASN A 266 -29.77 -6.31 -3.99
C ASN A 266 -28.69 -6.54 -5.05
N VAL A 267 -28.73 -7.71 -5.69
CA VAL A 267 -27.92 -8.05 -6.86
C VAL A 267 -28.80 -8.75 -7.87
N ASN A 268 -28.83 -8.25 -9.11
CA ASN A 268 -29.58 -8.84 -10.22
C ASN A 268 -31.07 -9.12 -9.90
N GLY A 269 -31.72 -8.23 -9.16
CA GLY A 269 -33.15 -8.33 -8.83
C GLY A 269 -33.49 -9.19 -7.61
N ALA A 270 -32.51 -9.70 -6.88
CA ALA A 270 -32.72 -10.45 -5.64
C ALA A 270 -31.93 -9.86 -4.47
N ASP A 271 -32.53 -9.85 -3.28
CA ASP A 271 -31.83 -9.48 -2.06
C ASP A 271 -30.97 -10.65 -1.59
N VAL A 272 -29.65 -10.50 -1.71
CA VAL A 272 -28.67 -11.53 -1.33
C VAL A 272 -28.22 -11.41 0.12
N ILE A 273 -28.39 -10.22 0.71
CA ILE A 273 -28.24 -9.97 2.14
C ILE A 273 -29.37 -9.04 2.58
N ALA A 274 -30.04 -9.38 3.66
CA ALA A 274 -31.01 -8.50 4.32
C ALA A 274 -30.68 -8.38 5.81
N GLN A 275 -30.83 -7.17 6.36
CA GLN A 275 -30.69 -6.93 7.78
C GLN A 275 -31.78 -7.69 8.56
N SER A 276 -31.37 -8.54 9.50
CA SER A 276 -32.25 -9.48 10.20
C SER A 276 -33.07 -8.83 11.31
N SER A 277 -32.53 -7.78 11.96
CA SER A 277 -33.17 -7.07 13.08
C SER A 277 -32.65 -5.64 13.21
N GLY A 278 -33.33 -4.82 14.01
CA GLY A 278 -33.04 -3.38 14.12
C GLY A 278 -33.44 -2.60 12.88
N SER A 279 -32.93 -1.38 12.77
CA SER A 279 -33.09 -0.46 11.63
C SER A 279 -31.98 0.59 11.65
N VAL A 280 -31.72 1.26 10.53
CA VAL A 280 -30.85 2.45 10.54
C VAL A 280 -31.50 3.52 11.44
N PRO A 281 -30.80 4.06 12.44
CA PRO A 281 -31.41 5.01 13.37
C PRO A 281 -31.88 6.27 12.63
N LEU A 282 -33.02 6.80 13.07
CA LEU A 282 -33.51 8.08 12.57
C LEU A 282 -32.88 9.21 13.38
N ASN A 283 -32.63 10.32 12.69
CA ASN A 283 -32.10 11.55 13.26
C ASN A 283 -30.78 11.39 14.01
N THR A 284 -29.96 10.43 13.59
CA THR A 284 -28.63 10.18 14.16
C THR A 284 -27.73 9.64 13.06
N TRP A 285 -26.45 10.03 13.11
CA TRP A 285 -25.44 9.50 12.20
C TRP A 285 -25.13 8.04 12.54
N ALA A 286 -25.16 7.18 11.52
CA ALA A 286 -24.73 5.79 11.60
C ALA A 286 -23.71 5.50 10.50
N HIS A 287 -22.79 4.57 10.75
CA HIS A 287 -21.85 4.09 9.73
C HIS A 287 -22.42 2.87 9.04
N VAL A 288 -22.40 2.87 7.70
CA VAL A 288 -22.84 1.73 6.88
C VAL A 288 -21.65 1.25 6.06
N ALA A 289 -21.40 -0.05 6.07
CA ALA A 289 -20.36 -0.67 5.24
C ALA A 289 -20.84 -1.98 4.61
N LEU A 290 -20.49 -2.16 3.34
CA LEU A 290 -20.59 -3.41 2.60
C LEU A 290 -19.18 -3.85 2.23
N SER A 291 -18.74 -5.01 2.71
CA SER A 291 -17.39 -5.49 2.46
C SER A 291 -17.40 -6.93 1.97
N ARG A 292 -16.83 -7.15 0.79
CA ARG A 292 -16.46 -8.48 0.29
C ARG A 292 -15.00 -8.72 0.65
N ALA A 293 -14.77 -9.65 1.56
CA ALA A 293 -13.43 -10.02 2.02
C ALA A 293 -13.27 -11.54 1.96
N SER A 294 -12.22 -11.99 1.28
CA SER A 294 -11.96 -13.40 0.98
C SER A 294 -13.17 -14.10 0.34
N GLY A 295 -13.82 -13.43 -0.62
CA GLY A 295 -14.97 -13.98 -1.34
C GLY A 295 -16.28 -14.05 -0.54
N VAL A 296 -16.33 -13.50 0.68
CA VAL A 296 -17.57 -13.43 1.48
C VAL A 296 -17.97 -11.99 1.67
N THR A 297 -19.17 -11.63 1.20
CA THR A 297 -19.77 -10.30 1.35
C THR A 297 -20.56 -10.22 2.65
N ARG A 298 -20.33 -9.14 3.39
CA ARG A 298 -20.97 -8.83 4.68
C ARG A 298 -21.46 -7.39 4.69
N LEU A 299 -22.51 -7.17 5.46
CA LEU A 299 -23.17 -5.87 5.63
C LEU A 299 -23.15 -5.47 7.09
N PHE A 300 -22.69 -4.26 7.36
CA PHE A 300 -22.45 -3.72 8.69
C PHE A 300 -23.20 -2.41 8.92
N LEU A 301 -23.69 -2.23 10.14
CA LEU A 301 -24.24 -1.00 10.68
C LEU A 301 -23.53 -0.69 12.00
N ASP A 302 -22.95 0.50 12.11
CA ASP A 302 -22.13 0.93 13.25
C ASP A 302 -21.05 -0.10 13.63
N GLY A 303 -20.46 -0.73 12.60
CA GLY A 303 -19.38 -1.70 12.75
C GLY A 303 -19.84 -3.11 13.16
N VAL A 304 -21.13 -3.33 13.38
CA VAL A 304 -21.71 -4.64 13.71
C VAL A 304 -22.37 -5.24 12.47
N GLN A 305 -22.11 -6.53 12.20
CA GLN A 305 -22.74 -7.24 11.09
C GLN A 305 -24.26 -7.40 11.33
N VAL A 306 -25.08 -6.97 10.38
CA VAL A 306 -26.56 -6.95 10.53
C VAL A 306 -27.31 -7.95 9.65
N GLY A 307 -26.62 -8.66 8.75
CA GLY A 307 -27.19 -9.69 7.87
C GLY A 307 -26.35 -10.97 7.85
N SER A 308 -26.79 -11.97 7.09
CA SER A 308 -26.04 -13.22 6.92
C SER A 308 -24.76 -13.01 6.09
N ASN A 309 -23.79 -13.89 6.28
CA ASN A 309 -22.67 -14.02 5.34
C ASN A 309 -23.21 -14.42 3.97
N TYR A 310 -22.79 -13.72 2.92
CA TYR A 310 -23.07 -14.11 1.55
C TYR A 310 -21.77 -14.64 0.92
N VAL A 311 -21.74 -15.94 0.61
CA VAL A 311 -20.65 -16.51 -0.18
C VAL A 311 -20.81 -15.98 -1.60
N ASP A 312 -20.01 -14.98 -1.93
CA ASP A 312 -20.18 -14.18 -3.12
C ASP A 312 -19.30 -14.75 -4.23
N ALA A 313 -19.93 -15.39 -5.21
CA ALA A 313 -19.27 -15.90 -6.42
C ALA A 313 -19.43 -14.95 -7.61
N ASN A 314 -20.04 -13.78 -7.43
CA ASN A 314 -20.34 -12.88 -8.53
C ASN A 314 -19.09 -12.20 -9.07
N SER A 315 -19.14 -11.88 -10.37
CA SER A 315 -18.24 -10.94 -11.03
C SER A 315 -19.02 -9.67 -11.34
N TYR A 316 -18.83 -8.63 -10.53
CA TYR A 316 -19.59 -7.39 -10.64
C TYR A 316 -19.17 -6.58 -11.86
N LEU A 317 -20.18 -6.10 -12.59
CA LEU A 317 -20.02 -5.39 -13.86
C LEU A 317 -19.56 -3.94 -13.67
N ALA A 318 -18.96 -3.39 -14.72
CA ALA A 318 -18.60 -1.98 -14.77
C ALA A 318 -19.86 -1.12 -14.93
N ALA A 319 -20.12 -0.23 -13.97
CA ALA A 319 -21.17 0.77 -14.10
C ALA A 319 -20.64 1.98 -14.88
N PRO A 320 -21.36 2.56 -15.86
CA PRO A 320 -20.96 3.81 -16.50
C PRO A 320 -21.07 5.00 -15.53
N THR A 321 -22.00 4.91 -14.57
CA THR A 321 -22.26 5.91 -13.54
C THR A 321 -22.68 5.21 -12.26
N ILE A 322 -22.21 5.70 -11.11
CA ILE A 322 -22.69 5.27 -9.80
C ILE A 322 -23.58 6.38 -9.26
N THR A 323 -24.79 6.02 -8.84
CA THR A 323 -25.72 6.96 -8.21
C THR A 323 -25.71 6.75 -6.71
N ILE A 324 -25.56 7.82 -5.94
CA ILE A 324 -25.58 7.82 -4.47
C ILE A 324 -26.78 8.65 -4.03
N GLY A 325 -27.60 8.10 -3.13
CA GLY A 325 -28.77 8.75 -2.56
C GLY A 325 -30.09 8.60 -3.34
N ALA A 326 -30.06 7.91 -4.49
CA ALA A 326 -31.23 7.62 -5.33
C ALA A 326 -31.02 6.33 -6.14
N SER A 327 -32.10 5.81 -6.74
CA SER A 327 -32.03 4.66 -7.65
C SER A 327 -31.32 5.05 -8.96
N GLY A 328 -30.32 4.26 -9.34
CA GLY A 328 -29.58 4.43 -10.61
C GLY A 328 -30.29 3.79 -11.80
N TYR A 329 -31.07 2.73 -11.52
CA TYR A 329 -31.94 2.07 -12.51
C TYR A 329 -33.07 3.00 -12.99
N ASP A 330 -33.66 3.74 -12.04
CA ASP A 330 -34.75 4.69 -12.29
C ASP A 330 -34.64 5.89 -11.34
N LEU A 331 -34.37 7.06 -11.91
CA LEU A 331 -33.99 8.27 -11.19
C LEU A 331 -35.17 9.02 -10.56
N VAL A 332 -36.41 8.57 -10.76
CA VAL A 332 -37.59 9.15 -10.07
C VAL A 332 -37.95 8.43 -8.78
N ASN A 333 -37.29 7.31 -8.47
CA ASN A 333 -37.59 6.46 -7.33
C ASN A 333 -36.41 6.35 -6.33
N GLY A 334 -36.72 5.89 -5.11
CA GLY A 334 -35.72 5.45 -4.14
C GLY A 334 -34.89 6.56 -3.50
N GLY A 335 -35.38 7.81 -3.40
CA GLY A 335 -34.61 8.91 -2.80
C GLY A 335 -34.33 8.70 -1.30
N TRP A 336 -33.09 8.91 -0.85
CA TRP A 336 -32.58 8.55 0.50
C TRP A 336 -33.29 9.25 1.68
N GLY A 337 -33.44 10.58 1.62
CA GLY A 337 -34.03 11.38 2.70
C GLY A 337 -33.14 11.53 3.94
N GLY A 338 -32.34 12.59 3.99
CA GLY A 338 -31.44 12.89 5.10
C GLY A 338 -30.09 13.43 4.64
N LYS A 339 -29.00 13.01 5.28
CA LYS A 339 -27.63 13.47 4.97
C LYS A 339 -26.67 12.30 4.77
N LEU A 340 -25.65 12.52 3.95
CA LEU A 340 -24.56 11.58 3.67
C LEU A 340 -23.22 12.30 3.84
N ASP A 341 -22.24 11.61 4.40
CA ASP A 341 -20.92 12.18 4.69
C ASP A 341 -19.85 11.07 4.57
N GLU A 342 -18.62 11.44 4.23
CA GLU A 342 -17.47 10.54 4.16
C GLU A 342 -17.75 9.26 3.34
N PHE A 343 -18.07 9.37 2.05
CA PHE A 343 -18.37 8.21 1.21
C PHE A 343 -17.12 7.65 0.54
N ARG A 344 -16.81 6.36 0.76
CA ARG A 344 -15.61 5.69 0.26
C ARG A 344 -15.93 4.39 -0.47
N PHE A 345 -15.32 4.20 -1.64
CA PHE A 345 -15.28 2.92 -2.37
C PHE A 345 -13.84 2.45 -2.50
N SER A 346 -13.53 1.21 -2.15
CA SER A 346 -12.17 0.66 -2.09
C SER A 346 -12.06 -0.69 -2.79
N ARG A 347 -10.91 -0.96 -3.41
CA ARG A 347 -10.63 -2.19 -4.17
C ARG A 347 -10.16 -3.37 -3.30
N GLY A 348 -10.46 -3.34 -1.99
CA GLY A 348 -10.11 -4.38 -1.02
C GLY A 348 -11.20 -4.60 0.03
N GLY A 349 -11.28 -5.83 0.53
CA GLY A 349 -12.19 -6.24 1.59
C GLY A 349 -11.63 -5.88 2.96
N LEU A 350 -12.02 -4.72 3.46
CA LEU A 350 -11.52 -4.15 4.72
C LEU A 350 -12.09 -4.88 5.95
N TYR A 351 -13.31 -5.41 5.84
CA TYR A 351 -14.06 -5.90 7.00
C TYR A 351 -14.50 -7.36 6.81
N GLY A 352 -13.76 -8.28 7.43
CA GLY A 352 -14.12 -9.71 7.52
C GLY A 352 -14.95 -10.07 8.75
N ALA A 353 -15.08 -9.16 9.71
CA ALA A 353 -15.79 -9.30 10.99
C ALA A 353 -16.22 -7.92 11.51
N ASN A 354 -16.88 -7.88 12.67
CA ASN A 354 -17.22 -6.62 13.34
C ASN A 354 -15.98 -5.74 13.53
N PHE A 355 -16.16 -4.42 13.46
CA PHE A 355 -15.11 -3.44 13.56
C PHE A 355 -15.59 -2.20 14.32
N THR A 356 -14.67 -1.29 14.66
CA THR A 356 -15.03 0.03 15.20
C THR A 356 -15.09 1.03 14.04
N PRO A 357 -16.23 1.69 13.80
CA PRO A 357 -16.33 2.71 12.76
C PRO A 357 -15.30 3.84 12.93
N PRO A 358 -14.88 4.49 11.84
CA PRO A 358 -13.94 5.61 11.91
C PRO A 358 -14.44 6.74 12.81
N ALA A 359 -13.63 7.17 13.78
CA ALA A 359 -13.96 8.30 14.65
C ALA A 359 -13.56 9.66 14.06
N GLU A 360 -13.00 9.67 12.85
CA GLU A 360 -12.42 10.82 12.16
C GLU A 360 -12.73 10.70 10.64
N PRO A 361 -12.64 11.79 9.87
CA PRO A 361 -12.77 11.76 8.40
C PRO A 361 -11.93 10.63 7.77
N PHE A 362 -12.45 9.99 6.72
CA PHE A 362 -11.67 9.00 5.99
C PHE A 362 -10.41 9.63 5.42
N GLY A 363 -9.30 8.92 5.53
CA GLY A 363 -8.02 9.48 5.12
C GLY A 363 -7.41 10.46 6.11
N GLY A 364 -8.05 10.69 7.26
CA GLY A 364 -7.45 11.33 8.41
C GLY A 364 -6.38 10.44 9.04
N GLY A 365 -5.14 10.59 8.57
CA GLY A 365 -3.93 10.16 9.26
C GLY A 365 -2.69 10.31 8.36
N ILE A 366 -1.55 10.42 9.02
CA ILE A 366 -0.18 10.27 8.52
C ILE A 366 0.03 10.56 7.04
N LEU A 367 0.48 11.79 6.82
CA LEU A 367 1.25 12.22 5.67
C LEU A 367 2.41 11.25 5.37
N VAL A 368 2.15 10.14 4.68
CA VAL A 368 3.22 9.37 4.07
C VAL A 368 3.55 10.07 2.76
N ASN A 369 4.70 10.73 2.77
CA ASN A 369 5.37 11.43 1.67
C ASN A 369 5.14 10.75 0.30
N ARG A 370 4.02 11.05 -0.39
CA ARG A 370 3.67 10.42 -1.67
C ARG A 370 4.39 11.20 -2.78
N VAL A 371 5.37 10.58 -3.43
CA VAL A 371 5.84 11.05 -4.73
C VAL A 371 4.95 10.46 -5.82
N GLN A 372 4.34 11.32 -6.63
CA GLN A 372 3.91 10.98 -7.98
C GLN A 372 5.18 10.86 -8.84
N GLY A 373 5.68 9.64 -9.00
CA GLY A 373 6.93 9.40 -9.71
C GLY A 373 7.31 7.92 -9.70
N ARG A 374 6.87 7.24 -10.76
CA ARG A 374 7.02 5.82 -11.10
C ARG A 374 6.09 4.87 -10.35
N ALA A 375 5.07 4.39 -11.08
CA ALA A 375 4.39 3.14 -10.78
C ALA A 375 5.44 2.08 -10.40
N ALA A 376 5.24 1.35 -9.31
CA ALA A 376 5.84 0.05 -9.20
C ALA A 376 5.46 -0.66 -10.51
N PRO A 377 6.41 -1.08 -11.37
CA PRO A 377 6.02 -1.95 -12.46
C PRO A 377 5.29 -3.11 -11.79
N VAL A 378 4.07 -3.40 -12.25
CA VAL A 378 3.52 -4.74 -12.14
C VAL A 378 4.44 -5.60 -13.01
N ALA A 379 5.61 -5.88 -12.46
CA ALA A 379 6.45 -6.96 -12.86
C ALA A 379 6.04 -8.10 -11.95
N VAL A 380 5.72 -9.25 -12.55
CA VAL A 380 5.67 -10.53 -11.87
C VAL A 380 6.80 -10.56 -10.84
N LEU A 381 6.46 -10.80 -9.57
CA LEU A 381 7.40 -10.92 -8.45
C LEU A 381 8.67 -11.64 -8.91
N ARG A 382 9.72 -10.87 -9.21
CA ARG A 382 11.07 -11.38 -9.35
C ARG A 382 11.84 -10.75 -8.23
N VAL A 383 12.21 -11.58 -7.26
CA VAL A 383 13.06 -11.24 -6.13
C VAL A 383 14.33 -10.54 -6.68
N PRO A 384 14.53 -9.23 -6.41
CA PRO A 384 15.72 -8.52 -6.85
C PRO A 384 16.92 -8.99 -6.02
N THR A 385 18.04 -9.25 -6.68
CA THR A 385 19.30 -9.65 -6.04
C THR A 385 20.10 -8.42 -5.57
N ALA A 386 20.95 -8.63 -4.55
CA ALA A 386 21.86 -7.65 -3.98
C ALA A 386 22.96 -7.21 -4.96
N THR A 387 22.73 -6.10 -5.66
CA THR A 387 23.70 -5.02 -5.94
C THR A 387 23.01 -3.98 -6.83
N SER A 388 22.38 -2.96 -6.24
CA SER A 388 22.17 -1.68 -6.93
C SER A 388 23.41 -0.82 -6.69
N GLN A 389 24.34 -0.77 -7.66
CA GLN A 389 25.17 0.42 -7.79
C GLN A 389 24.34 1.52 -8.44
N SER A 390 24.41 2.72 -7.88
CA SER A 390 23.76 3.91 -8.43
C SER A 390 24.34 4.26 -9.81
N LEU A 391 23.48 4.42 -10.80
CA LEU A 391 23.85 5.08 -12.05
C LEU A 391 23.90 6.60 -11.81
N PRO A 392 25.00 7.31 -12.12
CA PRO A 392 24.94 8.74 -12.30
C PRO A 392 24.07 9.05 -13.52
N TYR A 393 23.18 10.01 -13.36
CA TYR A 393 22.24 10.42 -14.40
C TYR A 393 22.99 10.93 -15.64
N GLY A 394 22.72 10.32 -16.80
CA GLY A 394 22.99 10.94 -18.11
C GLY A 394 24.30 10.59 -18.82
N GLN A 395 24.62 9.31 -19.06
CA GLN A 395 25.22 8.85 -20.33
C GLN A 395 24.97 7.35 -20.52
N THR A 396 24.24 6.98 -21.57
CA THR A 396 24.08 5.59 -21.98
C THR A 396 25.37 5.13 -22.67
N LYS A 397 26.24 4.46 -21.92
CA LYS A 397 27.15 3.48 -22.51
C LYS A 397 27.03 2.19 -21.70
N VAL A 398 26.33 1.24 -22.30
CA VAL A 398 26.25 -0.15 -21.82
C VAL A 398 27.67 -0.73 -21.93
N ALA A 399 28.42 -0.67 -20.84
CA ALA A 399 29.62 -1.46 -20.70
C ALA A 399 29.21 -2.87 -20.30
N GLN A 400 29.70 -3.85 -21.06
CA GLN A 400 29.52 -5.28 -20.81
C GLN A 400 29.96 -5.60 -19.37
N VAL A 401 29.03 -6.04 -18.53
CA VAL A 401 29.32 -6.38 -17.12
C VAL A 401 30.10 -7.70 -17.08
N VAL A 402 31.41 -7.63 -16.81
CA VAL A 402 32.34 -8.78 -16.74
C VAL A 402 32.60 -9.24 -15.29
N LYS A 403 31.69 -9.00 -14.34
CA LYS A 403 31.83 -9.53 -12.97
C LYS A 403 30.68 -10.49 -12.64
N GLY A 404 31.04 -11.72 -12.24
CA GLY A 404 30.08 -12.71 -11.76
C GLY A 404 29.32 -12.20 -10.54
N ARG A 405 28.04 -12.60 -10.42
CA ARG A 405 27.12 -12.22 -9.35
C ARG A 405 27.23 -13.22 -8.20
N ASN A 406 27.14 -12.76 -6.95
CA ASN A 406 27.12 -13.63 -5.76
C ASN A 406 25.81 -14.40 -5.61
N ASP A 407 25.89 -15.65 -5.19
CA ASP A 407 24.76 -16.56 -4.99
C ASP A 407 24.16 -16.41 -3.58
N TYR A 408 23.18 -15.53 -3.43
CA TYR A 408 22.50 -15.27 -2.15
C TYR A 408 21.15 -16.00 -1.99
N LEU A 409 20.73 -16.80 -2.98
CA LEU A 409 19.35 -17.30 -3.09
C LEU A 409 19.19 -18.80 -2.78
N THR A 410 20.28 -19.52 -2.48
CA THR A 410 20.25 -21.00 -2.41
C THR A 410 20.33 -21.58 -0.98
N GLY A 411 20.18 -20.78 0.07
CA GLY A 411 20.18 -21.26 1.46
C GLY A 411 21.60 -21.31 2.02
N VAL A 412 22.11 -20.10 2.27
CA VAL A 412 23.48 -19.75 2.64
C VAL A 412 23.97 -20.60 3.83
N LEU A 413 24.85 -21.57 3.58
CA LEU A 413 25.70 -22.15 4.62
C LEU A 413 27.02 -21.37 4.71
N GLY A 414 27.59 -20.97 3.57
CA GLY A 414 28.86 -20.24 3.46
C GLY A 414 28.74 -18.70 3.33
N GLN A 415 29.81 -18.03 2.91
CA GLN A 415 29.88 -16.58 2.70
C GLN A 415 29.66 -16.15 1.25
N GLY A 416 29.49 -17.11 0.32
CA GLY A 416 29.25 -16.83 -1.10
C GLY A 416 30.52 -16.39 -1.82
N ILE A 417 31.68 -16.85 -1.36
CA ILE A 417 33.01 -16.50 -1.87
C ILE A 417 33.65 -17.65 -2.67
N GLY A 418 32.91 -18.72 -2.94
CA GLY A 418 33.38 -19.84 -3.74
C GLY A 418 33.50 -19.52 -5.23
N ARG A 419 34.31 -20.29 -5.95
CA ARG A 419 34.49 -20.23 -7.40
C ARG A 419 34.69 -21.63 -7.98
N VAL A 420 34.02 -21.91 -9.10
CA VAL A 420 34.21 -23.12 -9.91
C VAL A 420 34.52 -22.70 -11.34
N ARG A 421 35.62 -23.21 -11.90
CA ARG A 421 36.04 -22.93 -13.27
C ARG A 421 36.55 -24.18 -13.96
N GLY A 422 36.50 -24.18 -15.28
CA GLY A 422 36.96 -25.32 -16.06
C GLY A 422 36.86 -25.07 -17.56
N PHE A 423 36.90 -26.16 -18.33
CA PHE A 423 36.83 -26.12 -19.78
C PHE A 423 35.81 -27.12 -20.31
N THR A 424 35.07 -26.73 -21.34
CA THR A 424 34.24 -27.61 -22.16
C THR A 424 35.04 -28.06 -23.37
N LEU A 425 35.16 -29.37 -23.53
CA LEU A 425 35.91 -30.00 -24.61
C LEU A 425 34.99 -30.95 -25.38
N ASP A 426 35.13 -31.00 -26.69
CA ASP A 426 34.53 -32.05 -27.53
C ASP A 426 35.64 -32.93 -28.12
N TYR A 427 35.38 -34.24 -28.20
CA TYR A 427 36.35 -35.17 -28.74
C TYR A 427 36.31 -35.14 -30.26
N VAL A 428 37.35 -34.60 -30.87
CA VAL A 428 37.55 -34.61 -32.31
C VAL A 428 38.82 -35.41 -32.60
N ASN A 429 38.66 -36.69 -32.95
CA ASN A 429 39.78 -37.62 -33.19
C ASN A 429 40.95 -36.94 -33.94
N PRO A 430 42.18 -36.92 -33.40
CA PRO A 430 42.66 -37.65 -32.21
C PRO A 430 42.68 -36.86 -30.89
N LEU A 431 42.20 -35.61 -30.85
CA LEU A 431 42.39 -34.74 -29.68
C LEU A 431 41.10 -34.03 -29.26
N ASN A 432 40.93 -33.87 -27.94
CA ASN A 432 39.90 -33.01 -27.38
C ASN A 432 40.14 -31.55 -27.78
N LYS A 433 39.13 -30.93 -28.41
CA LYS A 433 39.15 -29.52 -28.80
C LYS A 433 38.19 -28.71 -27.94
N PRO A 434 38.51 -27.45 -27.62
CA PRO A 434 37.55 -26.53 -27.03
C PRO A 434 36.22 -26.49 -27.76
N TYR A 435 35.13 -26.50 -27.00
CA TYR A 435 33.79 -26.44 -27.55
C TYR A 435 32.95 -25.37 -26.83
N PRO A 436 32.62 -24.25 -27.50
CA PRO A 436 31.78 -23.21 -26.90
C PRO A 436 30.35 -23.70 -26.74
N CYS A 437 29.88 -23.82 -25.50
CA CYS A 437 28.52 -24.25 -25.22
C CYS A 437 27.95 -23.62 -23.95
N ARG A 438 26.65 -23.84 -23.74
CA ARG A 438 25.98 -23.42 -22.53
C ARG A 438 26.33 -24.39 -21.40
N VAL A 439 26.79 -23.85 -20.27
CA VAL A 439 27.13 -24.62 -19.07
C VAL A 439 26.25 -24.22 -17.89
N ARG A 440 25.89 -25.19 -17.07
CA ARG A 440 25.10 -25.01 -15.85
C ARG A 440 25.84 -25.55 -14.64
N LEU A 441 25.88 -24.77 -13.58
CA LEU A 441 26.31 -25.22 -12.26
C LEU A 441 25.07 -25.68 -11.50
N MET A 442 25.05 -26.93 -11.07
CA MET A 442 23.97 -27.54 -10.30
C MET A 442 24.45 -27.90 -8.90
N ARG A 443 23.64 -27.59 -7.89
CA ARG A 443 23.88 -28.04 -6.53
C ARG A 443 23.42 -29.49 -6.37
N GLU A 444 24.27 -30.31 -5.78
CA GLU A 444 24.01 -31.76 -5.66
C GLU A 444 22.99 -32.10 -4.58
N ALA A 445 22.86 -31.26 -3.55
CA ALA A 445 21.95 -31.49 -2.43
C ALA A 445 20.46 -31.58 -2.84
N ASP A 446 20.06 -30.78 -3.84
CA ASP A 446 18.65 -30.65 -4.25
C ASP A 446 18.46 -30.58 -5.78
N GLY A 447 19.54 -30.68 -6.56
CA GLY A 447 19.49 -30.59 -8.02
C GLY A 447 19.21 -29.17 -8.55
N LEU A 448 19.32 -28.14 -7.72
CA LEU A 448 19.02 -26.77 -8.13
C LEU A 448 20.09 -26.24 -9.10
N VAL A 449 19.66 -25.68 -10.24
CA VAL A 449 20.55 -24.94 -11.14
C VAL A 449 20.87 -23.58 -10.53
N VAL A 450 22.10 -23.40 -10.09
CA VAL A 450 22.58 -22.22 -9.35
C VAL A 450 23.02 -21.10 -10.30
N ARG A 451 23.72 -21.47 -11.38
CA ARG A 451 24.21 -20.53 -12.39
C ARG A 451 24.18 -21.17 -13.77
N GLU A 452 24.07 -20.31 -14.77
CA GLU A 452 24.14 -20.68 -16.17
C GLU A 452 24.85 -19.59 -16.96
N LEU A 453 25.78 -19.99 -17.83
CA LEU A 453 26.52 -19.08 -18.72
C LEU A 453 26.93 -19.79 -20.00
N TRP A 454 27.40 -19.02 -20.98
CA TRP A 454 28.08 -19.55 -22.17
C TRP A 454 29.57 -19.62 -21.90
N SER A 455 30.19 -20.77 -22.17
CA SER A 455 31.65 -20.88 -22.14
C SER A 455 32.26 -20.01 -23.25
N GLY A 456 33.51 -19.62 -23.06
CA GLY A 456 34.29 -18.90 -24.07
C GLY A 456 34.49 -19.72 -25.35
N ALA A 457 34.99 -19.06 -26.39
CA ALA A 457 35.39 -19.71 -27.65
C ALA A 457 36.50 -20.76 -27.44
N ASP A 458 37.29 -20.60 -26.37
CA ASP A 458 38.31 -21.53 -25.88
C ASP A 458 37.74 -22.58 -24.90
N GLY A 459 36.41 -22.69 -24.79
CA GLY A 459 35.73 -23.63 -23.90
C GLY A 459 35.79 -23.24 -22.43
N SER A 460 36.47 -22.15 -22.06
CA SER A 460 36.62 -21.76 -20.66
C SER A 460 35.27 -21.34 -20.05
N TYR A 461 35.04 -21.71 -18.79
CA TYR A 461 33.92 -21.20 -18.01
C TYR A 461 34.36 -20.87 -16.59
N ASP A 462 33.67 -19.92 -15.97
CA ASP A 462 34.01 -19.40 -14.66
C ASP A 462 32.76 -18.99 -13.88
N PHE A 463 32.36 -19.83 -12.93
CA PHE A 463 31.29 -19.58 -11.98
C PHE A 463 31.89 -18.98 -10.70
N GLN A 464 31.81 -17.67 -10.59
CA GLN A 464 32.30 -16.92 -9.43
C GLN A 464 31.19 -16.68 -8.40
N TRP A 465 31.60 -16.52 -7.15
CA TRP A 465 30.78 -16.11 -6.02
C TRP A 465 29.62 -17.07 -5.71
N ILE A 466 29.94 -18.36 -5.62
CA ILE A 466 29.02 -19.43 -5.26
C ILE A 466 29.22 -19.81 -3.77
N ASP A 467 28.26 -20.51 -3.15
CA ASP A 467 28.39 -20.96 -1.77
C ASP A 467 29.50 -22.01 -1.64
N GLU A 468 30.60 -21.66 -0.97
CA GLU A 468 31.78 -22.51 -0.86
C GLU A 468 31.56 -23.77 0.00
N LEU A 469 30.49 -23.84 0.79
CA LEU A 469 30.20 -24.99 1.65
C LEU A 469 29.29 -26.04 1.01
N GLN A 470 28.90 -25.84 -0.26
CA GLN A 470 28.04 -26.76 -1.01
C GLN A 470 28.85 -27.69 -1.92
N SER A 471 28.19 -28.77 -2.36
CA SER A 471 28.69 -29.66 -3.43
C SER A 471 28.01 -29.35 -4.76
N TYR A 472 28.78 -29.35 -5.85
CA TYR A 472 28.30 -28.98 -7.17
C TYR A 472 28.68 -29.96 -8.29
N THR A 473 27.85 -29.98 -9.32
CA THR A 473 28.10 -30.62 -10.62
C THR A 473 27.99 -29.59 -11.74
N VAL A 474 28.88 -29.66 -12.74
CA VAL A 474 28.81 -28.83 -13.96
C VAL A 474 28.28 -29.66 -15.12
N LEU A 475 27.19 -29.21 -15.74
CA LEU A 475 26.63 -29.79 -16.96
C LEU A 475 26.90 -28.90 -18.18
N ALA A 476 27.22 -29.51 -19.32
CA ALA A 476 27.41 -28.84 -20.61
C ALA A 476 26.38 -29.31 -21.66
N TYR A 477 25.85 -28.34 -22.41
CA TYR A 477 24.86 -28.55 -23.47
C TYR A 477 25.54 -28.51 -24.85
N TYR A 478 25.92 -29.67 -25.39
CA TYR A 478 26.51 -29.77 -26.72
C TYR A 478 25.42 -29.68 -27.79
N LEU A 479 24.96 -28.46 -28.06
CA LEU A 479 23.79 -28.18 -28.89
C LEU A 479 23.90 -28.80 -30.29
N ALA A 480 25.08 -28.77 -30.92
CA ALA A 480 25.27 -29.36 -32.25
C ALA A 480 25.21 -30.89 -32.28
N HIS A 481 25.39 -31.54 -31.13
CA HIS A 481 25.35 -33.01 -30.99
C HIS A 481 24.09 -33.50 -30.28
N GLY A 482 23.24 -32.59 -29.79
CA GLY A 482 22.03 -32.91 -29.04
C GLY A 482 22.31 -33.63 -27.70
N LYS A 483 23.47 -33.40 -27.09
CA LYS A 483 23.94 -34.14 -25.89
C LYS A 483 24.06 -33.25 -24.66
N LEU A 484 23.78 -33.85 -23.51
CA LEU A 484 24.09 -33.32 -22.18
C LEU A 484 25.24 -34.13 -21.62
N ALA A 485 26.33 -33.46 -21.26
CA ALA A 485 27.46 -34.12 -20.61
C ALA A 485 27.69 -33.53 -19.22
N VAL A 486 28.03 -34.40 -18.27
CA VAL A 486 28.64 -34.00 -17.01
C VAL A 486 30.09 -33.65 -17.32
N VAL A 487 30.46 -32.38 -17.13
CA VAL A 487 31.85 -31.93 -17.32
C VAL A 487 32.70 -32.36 -16.14
N THR A 488 32.15 -32.17 -14.94
CA THR A 488 32.73 -32.64 -13.68
C THR A 488 31.65 -32.63 -12.60
N ASP A 489 31.76 -33.54 -11.65
CA ASP A 489 30.88 -33.71 -10.50
C ASP A 489 31.66 -33.76 -9.18
N GLY A 490 30.92 -33.77 -8.06
CA GLY A 490 31.46 -33.84 -6.70
C GLY A 490 32.35 -32.67 -6.35
N LEU A 491 32.10 -31.46 -6.87
CA LEU A 491 32.94 -30.29 -6.63
C LEU A 491 32.70 -29.76 -5.21
N THR A 492 33.71 -29.78 -4.35
CA THR A 492 33.60 -29.27 -2.98
C THR A 492 34.83 -28.44 -2.62
N LEU A 493 34.74 -27.63 -1.56
CA LEU A 493 35.90 -26.95 -0.99
C LEU A 493 36.93 -27.97 -0.45
N ALA A 494 36.45 -29.06 0.16
CA ALA A 494 37.28 -30.09 0.77
C ALA A 494 38.20 -30.81 -0.23
N ASN A 495 37.78 -30.96 -1.49
CA ASN A 495 38.61 -31.56 -2.54
C ASN A 495 39.30 -30.53 -3.44
N GLY A 496 39.27 -29.25 -3.07
CA GLY A 496 39.95 -28.16 -3.75
C GLY A 496 39.37 -27.80 -5.12
N LYS A 497 38.22 -28.35 -5.51
CA LYS A 497 37.58 -28.06 -6.80
C LYS A 497 36.59 -26.88 -6.72
N VAL A 498 36.20 -26.48 -5.52
CA VAL A 498 35.66 -25.14 -5.25
C VAL A 498 36.79 -24.31 -4.66
N GLU A 499 37.20 -23.26 -5.36
CA GLU A 499 38.24 -22.32 -4.92
C GLU A 499 37.60 -21.19 -4.10
N LEU A 500 38.35 -20.60 -3.15
CA LEU A 500 37.91 -19.37 -2.46
C LEU A 500 38.42 -18.16 -3.23
N MET A 501 37.53 -17.19 -3.44
CA MET A 501 37.87 -15.90 -4.03
C MET A 501 38.40 -14.94 -2.96
N PRO A 502 39.38 -14.09 -3.34
CA PRO A 502 39.98 -13.11 -2.44
C PRO A 502 39.05 -11.97 -2.05
#